data_AF-A0ABD7FVV5-F1
#
_entry.id   AF-A0ABD7FVV5-F1
#
_cell.length_a   1.000
_cell.length_b   1.000
_cell.length_c   1.000
_cell.angle_alpha   90.00
_cell.angle_beta   90.00
_cell.angle_gamma   90.00
#
_symmetry.space_group_name_H-M   'P 1'
#
loop_
_entity.id
_entity.type
_entity.pdbx_description
1 polymer ?
#
loop_
_entity_poly.entity_id
_entity_poly.type
_entity_poly.pdbx_seq_one_letter_code
_entity_poly.pdbx_strand_id
1 'polypeptide(L)'
;MVVSSHSYADVTVNIDRDLQILAINGVEPDLSFGHTSELVLPNGLNQLLVRIEKVIQYSGTQNKYKSPAIVLSFAQENSQVFLKPTSLIKDETSAKNFDRKPGVVLTNASKQSVEFQQDVLVAKGFSPFRNYEKELYHYNSQEKIASISALNQQGFHQQHSEHESVPTIEPIATVNVQTQSTVSKPTEMVQYLFGEASSAERQEFANWAFTNRAEVAQPMVTQNKLVEMMADWYKKADKAEKASILSWLISQE
;
A
#
# COMPACT_ATOMS: atom_id res chain seq x y z
N MET A 1 -28.49 -23.13 28.89
CA MET A 1 -27.39 -23.24 27.93
C MET A 1 -26.66 -21.91 27.98
N VAL A 2 -25.49 -21.87 28.63
CA VAL A 2 -24.68 -20.66 28.67
C VAL A 2 -24.02 -20.56 27.29
N VAL A 3 -24.43 -19.58 26.49
CA VAL A 3 -23.77 -19.28 25.22
C VAL A 3 -22.47 -18.57 25.59
N SER A 4 -21.37 -19.30 25.53
CA SER A 4 -20.02 -18.74 25.64
C SER A 4 -19.82 -17.80 24.45
N SER A 5 -19.79 -16.49 24.70
CA SER A 5 -19.23 -15.53 23.76
C SER A 5 -17.73 -15.82 23.67
N HIS A 6 -17.29 -16.48 22.60
CA HIS A 6 -15.87 -16.56 22.27
C HIS A 6 -15.45 -15.15 21.87
N SER A 7 -14.92 -14.37 22.81
CA SER A 7 -14.12 -13.21 22.40
C SER A 7 -12.88 -13.80 21.76
N TYR A 8 -12.80 -13.78 20.43
CA TYR A 8 -11.52 -13.91 19.76
C TYR A 8 -10.70 -12.73 20.27
N ALA A 9 -9.78 -12.99 21.18
CA ALA A 9 -8.85 -11.97 21.60
C ALA A 9 -7.77 -11.93 20.52
N ASP A 10 -7.53 -10.73 20.01
CA ASP A 10 -6.68 -10.49 18.85
C ASP A 10 -5.33 -9.94 19.31
N VAL A 11 -4.34 -9.99 18.41
CA VAL A 11 -3.04 -9.34 18.62
C VAL A 11 -3.15 -7.89 18.17
N THR A 12 -2.96 -6.96 19.10
CA THR A 12 -2.98 -5.53 18.81
C THR A 12 -1.55 -5.03 18.56
N VAL A 13 -1.28 -4.52 17.36
CA VAL A 13 0.02 -3.97 16.96
C VAL A 13 -0.08 -2.46 16.91
N ASN A 14 0.58 -1.79 17.85
CA ASN A 14 0.75 -0.34 17.86
C ASN A 14 1.93 0.05 16.97
N ILE A 15 1.69 0.88 15.97
CA ILE A 15 2.65 1.21 14.92
C ILE A 15 3.22 2.61 15.16
N ASP A 16 4.55 2.72 15.15
CA ASP A 16 5.21 4.03 15.24
C ASP A 16 4.79 4.96 14.11
N ARG A 17 4.66 6.26 14.40
CA ARG A 17 4.23 7.30 13.45
C ARG A 17 5.09 7.42 12.19
N ASP A 18 6.35 7.00 12.28
CA ASP A 18 7.29 7.05 11.16
C ASP A 18 7.18 5.79 10.27
N LEU A 19 6.41 4.77 10.67
CA LEU A 19 6.22 3.53 9.91
C LEU A 19 4.93 3.55 9.09
N GLN A 20 5.05 3.11 7.85
CA GLN A 20 3.93 2.81 6.95
C GLN A 20 3.80 1.30 6.79
N ILE A 21 2.56 0.80 6.86
CA ILE A 21 2.21 -0.57 6.49
C ILE A 21 2.06 -0.66 4.98
N LEU A 22 2.74 -1.63 4.37
CA LEU A 22 2.71 -1.89 2.93
C LEU A 22 1.92 -3.16 2.60
N ALA A 23 1.94 -4.15 3.48
CA ALA A 23 1.12 -5.36 3.35
C ALA A 23 0.94 -6.04 4.71
N ILE A 24 -0.17 -6.77 4.84
CA ILE A 24 -0.54 -7.56 6.02
C ILE A 24 -0.82 -8.98 5.53
N ASN A 25 -0.09 -9.95 6.06
CA ASN A 25 -0.25 -11.37 5.70
C ASN A 25 -0.25 -11.62 4.18
N GLY A 26 0.61 -10.91 3.45
CA GLY A 26 0.78 -11.06 2.00
C GLY A 26 -0.17 -10.23 1.14
N VAL A 27 -1.10 -9.49 1.74
CA VAL A 27 -2.13 -8.69 1.05
C VAL A 27 -1.86 -7.21 1.26
N GLU A 28 -1.89 -6.42 0.18
CA GLU A 28 -1.82 -4.95 0.27
C GLU A 28 -3.14 -4.44 0.87
N PRO A 29 -3.11 -3.54 1.86
CA PRO A 29 -4.34 -2.98 2.40
C PRO A 29 -5.06 -2.18 1.31
N ASP A 30 -6.36 -2.44 1.12
CA ASP A 30 -7.16 -1.87 0.02
C ASP A 30 -6.96 -0.34 -0.12
N LEU A 31 -6.87 0.40 0.99
CA LEU A 31 -6.56 1.83 1.02
C LEU A 31 -5.93 2.22 2.37
N SER A 32 -4.68 2.68 2.40
CA SER A 32 -4.06 3.27 3.60
C SER A 32 -3.79 4.76 3.40
N PHE A 33 -4.80 5.59 3.68
CA PHE A 33 -4.61 7.03 3.75
C PHE A 33 -4.02 7.41 5.11
N GLY A 34 -2.82 8.02 5.09
CA GLY A 34 -2.17 8.48 6.31
C GLY A 34 -1.54 7.36 7.14
N HIS A 35 -1.23 7.68 8.39
CA HIS A 35 -0.58 6.75 9.32
C HIS A 35 -1.60 5.78 9.92
N THR A 36 -1.33 4.48 9.83
CA THR A 36 -2.07 3.45 10.58
C THR A 36 -1.43 3.34 11.96
N SER A 37 -2.08 3.86 13.01
CA SER A 37 -1.53 3.84 14.37
C SER A 37 -1.68 2.52 15.09
N GLU A 38 -2.69 1.75 14.72
CA GLU A 38 -3.00 0.47 15.34
C GLU A 38 -3.54 -0.50 14.29
N LEU A 39 -3.13 -1.75 14.41
CA LEU A 39 -3.58 -2.86 13.59
C LEU A 39 -3.97 -4.03 14.48
N VAL A 40 -5.12 -4.64 14.21
CA VAL A 40 -5.59 -5.84 14.89
C VAL A 40 -5.36 -7.05 13.99
N LEU A 41 -4.66 -8.06 14.51
CA LEU A 41 -4.27 -9.26 13.79
C LEU A 41 -4.82 -10.51 14.50
N PRO A 42 -5.12 -11.59 13.77
CA PRO A 42 -5.48 -12.85 14.41
C PRO A 42 -4.33 -13.37 15.28
N ASN A 43 -4.67 -14.18 16.28
CA ASN A 43 -3.68 -14.91 17.05
C ASN A 43 -2.82 -15.82 16.17
N GLY A 44 -1.60 -16.07 16.65
CA GLY A 44 -0.62 -16.92 15.99
C GLY A 44 0.37 -16.14 15.15
N LEU A 45 0.87 -16.80 14.10
CA LEU A 45 1.95 -16.30 13.27
C LEU A 45 1.41 -15.31 12.22
N ASN A 46 1.91 -14.07 12.28
CA ASN A 46 1.56 -13.02 11.35
C ASN A 46 2.81 -12.48 10.63
N GLN A 47 2.61 -11.96 9.43
CA GLN A 47 3.63 -11.28 8.62
C GLN A 47 3.18 -9.86 8.31
N LEU A 48 4.08 -8.90 8.49
CA LEU A 48 3.89 -7.51 8.06
C LEU A 48 5.00 -7.11 7.10
N LEU A 49 4.66 -6.26 6.15
CA LEU A 49 5.63 -5.52 5.35
C LEU A 49 5.51 -4.05 5.70
N VAL A 50 6.61 -3.43 6.10
CA VAL A 50 6.65 -2.04 6.55
C VAL A 50 7.81 -1.27 5.94
N ARG A 51 7.71 0.06 5.93
CA ARG A 51 8.85 0.95 5.67
C ARG A 51 8.74 2.20 6.53
N ILE A 52 9.84 2.92 6.70
CA ILE A 52 9.78 4.29 7.18
C ILE A 52 9.29 5.19 6.04
N GLU A 53 8.30 6.03 6.32
CA GLU A 53 7.90 7.13 5.45
C GLU A 53 7.85 8.44 6.25
N LYS A 54 8.76 9.37 5.95
CA LYS A 54 8.90 10.60 6.74
C LYS A 54 9.40 11.77 5.91
N VAL A 55 8.83 12.96 6.11
CA VAL A 55 9.38 14.20 5.57
C VAL A 55 10.61 14.61 6.39
N ILE A 56 11.76 14.74 5.72
CA ILE A 56 13.03 15.16 6.32
C ILE A 56 13.63 16.34 5.55
N GLN A 57 14.49 17.11 6.21
CA GLN A 57 15.26 18.13 5.51
C GLN A 57 16.42 17.48 4.76
N TYR A 58 16.50 17.77 3.47
CA TYR A 58 17.50 17.31 2.54
C TYR A 58 18.04 18.51 1.76
N SER A 59 19.32 18.84 1.96
CA SER A 59 19.99 19.98 1.30
C SER A 59 19.21 21.31 1.35
N GLY A 60 18.52 21.60 2.47
CA GLY A 60 17.74 22.84 2.65
C GLY A 60 16.29 22.79 2.11
N THR A 61 15.87 21.68 1.51
CA THR A 61 14.48 21.44 1.07
C THR A 61 13.84 20.31 1.88
N GLN A 62 12.51 20.30 2.02
CA GLN A 62 11.81 19.17 2.63
C GLN A 62 11.52 18.10 1.59
N ASN A 63 12.05 16.90 1.79
CA ASN A 63 11.81 15.75 0.92
C ASN A 63 11.23 14.58 1.71
N LYS A 64 10.31 13.83 1.09
CA LYS A 64 9.78 12.60 1.66
C LYS A 64 10.81 11.49 1.53
N TYR A 65 11.36 11.04 2.65
CA TYR A 65 12.21 9.87 2.74
C TYR A 65 11.37 8.60 2.84
N LYS A 66 11.75 7.58 2.08
CA LYS A 66 11.19 6.23 2.10
C LYS A 66 12.32 5.23 2.26
N SER A 67 12.31 4.46 3.34
CA SER A 67 13.34 3.44 3.57
C SER A 67 13.14 2.20 2.68
N PRO A 68 14.12 1.29 2.62
CA PRO A 68 13.88 -0.08 2.19
C PRO A 68 12.69 -0.70 2.94
N ALA A 69 11.94 -1.56 2.24
CA ALA A 69 10.82 -2.29 2.82
C ALA A 69 11.33 -3.49 3.63
N ILE A 70 10.78 -3.68 4.82
CA ILE A 70 11.19 -4.69 5.79
C ILE A 70 10.03 -5.66 5.98
N VAL A 71 10.27 -6.94 5.69
CA VAL A 71 9.36 -8.03 6.04
C VAL A 71 9.66 -8.41 7.48
N LEU A 72 8.63 -8.57 8.31
CA LEU A 72 8.76 -9.17 9.63
C LEU A 72 7.69 -10.24 9.84
N SER A 73 8.04 -11.29 10.59
CA SER A 73 7.12 -12.32 11.04
C SER A 73 7.25 -12.55 12.55
N PHE A 74 6.12 -12.69 13.24
CA PHE A 74 6.06 -12.88 14.68
C PHE A 74 4.84 -13.68 15.07
N ALA A 75 4.95 -14.47 16.14
CA ALA A 75 3.85 -15.22 16.71
C ALA A 75 3.46 -14.63 18.07
N GLN A 76 2.20 -14.27 18.23
CA GLN A 76 1.66 -13.68 19.46
C GLN A 76 0.24 -14.17 19.71
N GLU A 77 -0.19 -14.16 20.96
CA GLU A 77 -1.56 -14.54 21.34
C GLU A 77 -2.08 -13.58 22.40
N ASN A 78 -3.27 -13.00 22.15
CA ASN A 78 -3.98 -12.14 23.09
C ASN A 78 -3.09 -11.06 23.72
N SER A 79 -2.28 -10.39 22.89
CA SER A 79 -1.24 -9.48 23.36
C SER A 79 -1.26 -8.14 22.63
N GLN A 80 -0.62 -7.16 23.26
CA GLN A 80 -0.35 -5.87 22.65
C GLN A 80 1.15 -5.72 22.45
N VAL A 81 1.54 -5.39 21.22
CA VAL A 81 2.92 -5.18 20.81
C VAL A 81 3.10 -3.81 20.15
N PHE A 82 4.31 -3.28 20.21
CA PHE A 82 4.69 -1.97 19.72
C PHE A 82 5.82 -2.13 18.70
N LEU A 83 5.53 -1.77 17.45
CA LEU A 83 6.46 -1.83 16.34
C LEU A 83 7.10 -0.47 16.10
N LYS A 84 8.43 -0.40 16.13
CA LYS A 84 9.19 0.84 15.97
C LYS A 84 10.41 0.65 15.06
N PRO A 85 10.89 1.70 14.38
CA PRO A 85 12.17 1.63 13.69
C PRO A 85 13.33 1.50 14.71
N THR A 86 14.42 0.84 14.31
CA THR A 86 15.62 0.71 15.16
C THR A 86 16.34 2.04 15.38
N SER A 87 16.09 3.04 14.53
CA SER A 87 16.71 4.36 14.57
C SER A 87 15.70 5.45 14.26
N LEU A 88 15.86 6.61 14.90
CA LEU A 88 15.06 7.79 14.62
C LEU A 88 15.61 8.53 13.39
N ILE A 89 14.75 8.77 12.40
CA ILE A 89 15.12 9.49 11.19
C ILE A 89 14.81 10.98 11.37
N LYS A 90 15.83 11.83 11.32
CA LYS A 90 15.73 13.29 11.48
C LYS A 90 16.18 14.06 10.25
N ASP A 91 17.20 13.53 9.58
CA ASP A 91 17.91 14.16 8.48
C ASP A 91 18.47 13.11 7.50
N GLU A 92 19.07 13.60 6.42
CA GLU A 92 19.72 12.79 5.40
C GLU A 92 20.79 11.82 5.97
N THR A 93 21.53 12.22 7.00
CA THR A 93 22.59 11.37 7.57
C THR A 93 21.98 10.17 8.29
N SER A 94 20.96 10.41 9.12
CA SER A 94 20.21 9.34 9.79
C SER A 94 19.49 8.41 8.80
N ALA A 95 18.94 8.96 7.71
CA ALA A 95 18.32 8.19 6.63
C ALA A 95 19.34 7.26 5.94
N LYS A 96 20.49 7.80 5.52
CA LYS A 96 21.57 7.00 4.90
C LYS A 96 22.10 5.91 5.82
N ASN A 97 22.19 6.19 7.12
CA ASN A 97 22.62 5.19 8.10
C ASN A 97 21.58 4.07 8.26
N PHE A 98 20.29 4.42 8.27
CA PHE A 98 19.22 3.43 8.29
C PHE A 98 19.22 2.58 7.02
N ASP A 99 19.39 3.17 5.84
CA ASP A 99 19.42 2.43 4.56
C ASP A 99 20.53 1.36 4.49
N ARG A 100 21.62 1.55 5.22
CA ARG A 100 22.73 0.57 5.31
C ARG A 100 22.38 -0.64 6.18
N LYS A 101 21.51 -0.47 7.18
CA LYS A 101 21.08 -1.53 8.09
C LYS A 101 19.63 -1.26 8.53
N PRO A 102 18.67 -1.39 7.61
CA PRO A 102 17.28 -1.13 7.91
C PRO A 102 16.80 -2.19 8.91
N GLY A 103 15.96 -1.76 9.85
CA GLY A 103 15.38 -2.70 10.78
C GLY A 103 14.33 -2.09 11.68
N VAL A 104 13.52 -2.97 12.27
CA VAL A 104 12.51 -2.65 13.26
C VAL A 104 12.78 -3.36 14.58
N VAL A 105 12.09 -2.93 15.62
CA VAL A 105 12.02 -3.59 16.93
C VAL A 105 10.56 -3.81 17.30
N LEU A 106 10.28 -4.94 17.94
CA LEU A 106 8.98 -5.27 18.47
C LEU A 106 9.09 -5.40 19.99
N THR A 107 8.23 -4.68 20.72
CA THR A 107 8.22 -4.69 22.19
C THR A 107 6.81 -4.90 22.74
N ASN A 108 6.68 -5.44 23.95
CA ASN A 108 5.40 -5.51 24.65
C ASN A 108 5.09 -4.20 25.40
N ALA A 109 3.93 -4.12 26.06
CA ALA A 109 3.54 -2.98 26.89
C ALA A 109 4.55 -2.63 28.01
N SER A 110 5.28 -3.64 28.51
CA SER A 110 6.36 -3.48 29.50
C SER A 110 7.69 -3.05 28.89
N LYS A 111 7.73 -2.71 27.59
CA LYS A 111 8.95 -2.34 26.82
C LYS A 111 9.99 -3.46 26.73
N GLN A 112 9.60 -4.71 26.95
CA GLN A 112 10.47 -5.86 26.78
C GLN A 112 10.44 -6.31 25.32
N SER A 113 11.57 -6.78 24.80
CA SER A 113 11.66 -7.27 23.42
C SER A 113 10.74 -8.48 23.24
N VAL A 114 10.00 -8.48 22.14
CA VAL A 114 9.27 -9.64 21.63
C VAL A 114 10.17 -10.36 20.63
N GLU A 115 10.07 -11.68 20.53
CA GLU A 115 10.79 -12.46 19.52
C GLU A 115 10.09 -12.35 18.16
N PHE A 116 10.87 -12.10 17.11
CA PHE A 116 10.39 -11.98 15.74
C PHE A 116 11.55 -12.20 14.75
N GLN A 117 11.21 -12.49 13.51
CA GLN A 117 12.16 -12.53 12.40
C GLN A 117 11.94 -11.30 11.52
N GLN A 118 13.00 -10.80 10.90
CA GLN A 118 12.91 -9.72 9.93
C GLN A 118 13.92 -9.88 8.80
N ASP A 119 13.61 -9.32 7.65
CA ASP A 119 14.46 -9.29 6.47
C ASP A 119 14.11 -8.08 5.60
N VAL A 120 14.99 -7.73 4.67
CA VAL A 120 14.73 -6.67 3.70
C VAL A 120 14.09 -7.25 2.45
N LEU A 121 12.93 -6.74 2.05
CA LEU A 121 12.31 -7.10 0.78
C LEU A 121 13.03 -6.38 -0.36
N VAL A 122 14.07 -7.03 -0.89
CA VAL A 122 14.88 -6.52 -2.01
C VAL A 122 14.04 -6.42 -3.28
N ALA A 123 13.93 -5.20 -3.82
CA ALA A 123 13.27 -4.98 -5.10
C ALA A 123 14.05 -5.65 -6.25
N LYS A 124 13.36 -6.35 -7.13
CA LYS A 124 13.96 -6.91 -8.35
C LYS A 124 13.87 -5.92 -9.51
N GLY A 125 15.02 -5.37 -9.92
CA GLY A 125 15.12 -4.48 -11.08
C GLY A 125 14.59 -3.06 -10.83
N PHE A 126 14.60 -2.24 -11.89
CA PHE A 126 14.06 -0.89 -11.89
C PHE A 126 12.56 -0.94 -12.23
N SER A 127 11.71 -1.23 -11.24
CA SER A 127 10.26 -1.07 -11.38
C SER A 127 9.82 0.20 -10.64
N PRO A 128 9.26 1.22 -11.32
CA PRO A 128 8.72 2.40 -10.66
C PRO A 128 7.48 2.08 -9.79
N PHE A 129 6.90 0.89 -9.98
CA PHE A 129 5.78 0.38 -9.19
C PHE A 129 6.17 -0.96 -8.56
N ARG A 130 6.19 -1.01 -7.23
CA ARG A 130 6.29 -2.25 -6.49
C ARG A 130 4.89 -2.85 -6.35
N ASN A 131 4.77 -4.13 -6.58
CA ASN A 131 3.56 -4.90 -6.28
C ASN A 131 3.95 -5.79 -5.10
N TYR A 132 3.62 -5.35 -3.89
CA TYR A 132 4.12 -5.99 -2.68
C TYR A 132 3.52 -7.37 -2.48
N GLU A 133 2.28 -7.62 -2.90
CA GLU A 133 1.67 -8.96 -2.87
C GLU A 133 2.49 -9.96 -3.69
N LYS A 134 2.81 -9.62 -4.95
CA LYS A 134 3.61 -10.46 -5.83
C LYS A 134 5.03 -10.63 -5.33
N GLU A 135 5.65 -9.57 -4.82
CA GLU A 135 6.99 -9.64 -4.25
C GLU A 135 7.02 -10.52 -2.99
N LEU A 136 6.02 -10.42 -2.12
CA LEU A 136 5.87 -11.25 -0.92
C LEU A 136 5.56 -12.70 -1.27
N TYR A 137 4.72 -12.97 -2.28
CA TYR A 137 4.50 -14.31 -2.79
C TYR A 137 5.83 -14.98 -3.19
N HIS A 138 6.66 -14.25 -3.95
CA HIS A 138 7.98 -14.74 -4.32
C HIS A 138 8.92 -14.88 -3.12
N TYR A 139 8.93 -13.91 -2.20
CA TYR A 139 9.73 -13.95 -0.98
C TYR A 139 9.40 -15.19 -0.14
N ASN A 140 8.12 -15.42 0.13
CA ASN A 140 7.60 -16.55 0.90
C ASN A 140 7.85 -17.90 0.20
N SER A 141 7.78 -17.94 -1.14
CA SER A 141 8.08 -19.16 -1.93
C SER A 141 9.54 -19.59 -1.86
N GLN A 142 10.43 -18.68 -1.47
CA GLN A 142 11.87 -18.91 -1.37
C GLN A 142 12.32 -19.24 0.06
N GLU A 143 11.38 -19.38 1.01
CA GLU A 143 11.65 -19.72 2.40
C GLU A 143 12.70 -18.77 3.04
N LYS A 144 12.60 -17.48 2.73
CA LYS A 144 13.44 -16.42 3.28
C LYS A 144 13.16 -16.22 4.78
N ILE A 145 14.04 -15.46 5.45
CA ILE A 145 14.12 -15.36 6.91
C ILE A 145 12.77 -15.08 7.59
N ALA A 146 11.95 -14.16 7.06
CA ALA A 146 10.67 -13.78 7.66
C ALA A 146 9.46 -14.38 6.90
N SER A 147 9.66 -15.48 6.18
CA SER A 147 8.62 -16.08 5.32
C SER A 147 7.56 -16.83 6.11
N ILE A 148 6.33 -16.79 5.62
CA ILE A 148 5.26 -17.70 6.04
C ILE A 148 4.73 -18.39 4.79
N SER A 149 5.13 -19.65 4.58
CA SER A 149 4.77 -20.42 3.37
C SER A 149 3.25 -20.60 3.19
N ALA A 150 2.50 -20.67 4.30
CA ALA A 150 1.04 -20.78 4.27
C ALA A 150 0.35 -19.57 3.60
N LEU A 151 0.96 -18.38 3.67
CA LEU A 151 0.38 -17.17 3.06
C LEU A 151 0.36 -17.21 1.53
N ASN A 152 1.20 -18.05 0.89
CA ASN A 152 1.17 -18.21 -0.56
C ASN A 152 -0.09 -18.93 -1.06
N GLN A 153 -0.85 -19.56 -0.18
CA GLN A 153 -2.16 -20.14 -0.51
C GLN A 153 -3.30 -19.12 -0.37
N GLN A 154 -3.06 -18.01 0.34
CA GLN A 154 -4.05 -16.96 0.62
C GLN A 154 -3.81 -15.67 -0.19
N GLY A 155 -2.56 -15.39 -0.59
CA GLY A 155 -2.11 -14.12 -1.17
C GLY A 155 -2.03 -14.08 -2.70
N PHE A 156 -2.88 -14.81 -3.41
CA PHE A 156 -3.10 -14.58 -4.83
C PHE A 156 -4.58 -14.81 -5.15
N HIS A 157 -5.38 -13.75 -5.04
CA HIS A 157 -6.68 -13.73 -5.69
C HIS A 157 -6.42 -13.69 -7.21
N GLN A 158 -6.32 -14.87 -7.83
CA GLN A 158 -6.68 -15.07 -9.24
C GLN A 158 -8.19 -14.92 -9.48
N GLN A 159 -8.90 -14.07 -8.73
CA GLN A 159 -10.25 -13.64 -9.11
C GLN A 159 -10.16 -12.55 -10.19
N HIS A 160 -9.58 -12.94 -11.32
CA HIS A 160 -9.96 -12.47 -12.64
C HIS A 160 -9.72 -13.58 -13.66
N SER A 161 -10.18 -14.79 -13.34
CA SER A 161 -10.36 -15.87 -14.31
C SER A 161 -11.36 -16.89 -13.76
N GLU A 162 -12.64 -16.54 -13.77
CA GLU A 162 -13.69 -17.55 -13.92
C GLU A 162 -14.16 -17.50 -15.38
N HIS A 163 -13.32 -18.07 -16.26
CA HIS A 163 -13.86 -18.76 -17.42
C HIS A 163 -14.28 -20.14 -16.93
N GLU A 164 -15.52 -20.27 -16.48
CA GLU A 164 -16.16 -21.57 -16.32
C GLU A 164 -17.51 -21.58 -17.02
N SER A 165 -17.50 -22.23 -18.19
CA SER A 165 -18.61 -22.92 -18.87
C SER A 165 -20.02 -22.29 -18.91
N VAL A 166 -20.36 -21.85 -20.12
CA VAL A 166 -21.74 -21.72 -20.64
C VAL A 166 -22.49 -23.06 -20.46
N PRO A 167 -23.75 -23.04 -20.00
CA PRO A 167 -24.85 -23.22 -20.96
C PRO A 167 -25.97 -22.17 -20.85
N THR A 168 -26.39 -21.75 -22.04
CA THR A 168 -27.61 -21.04 -22.44
C THR A 168 -28.86 -21.32 -21.59
N ILE A 169 -29.56 -20.26 -21.11
CA ILE A 169 -31.00 -19.97 -21.29
C ILE A 169 -31.23 -18.44 -21.20
N GLU A 170 -32.02 -17.86 -22.13
CA GLU A 170 -32.43 -16.43 -22.23
C GLU A 170 -33.61 -16.04 -21.27
N PRO A 171 -34.25 -14.86 -21.35
CA PRO A 171 -33.97 -13.71 -20.49
C PRO A 171 -35.21 -13.21 -19.71
N ILE A 172 -35.04 -12.69 -18.48
CA ILE A 172 -36.05 -11.77 -17.90
C ILE A 172 -35.33 -10.63 -17.18
N ALA A 173 -35.57 -9.43 -17.69
CA ALA A 173 -35.18 -8.16 -17.10
C ALA A 173 -35.85 -7.93 -15.75
N THR A 174 -35.11 -7.41 -14.78
CA THR A 174 -35.30 -6.03 -14.31
C THR A 174 -34.15 -5.65 -13.37
N VAL A 175 -33.68 -4.44 -13.64
CA VAL A 175 -32.60 -3.73 -13.00
C VAL A 175 -32.86 -3.54 -11.50
N ASN A 176 -31.84 -3.83 -10.69
CA ASN A 176 -31.51 -3.02 -9.52
C ASN A 176 -30.00 -3.13 -9.27
N VAL A 177 -29.23 -2.36 -10.03
CA VAL A 177 -27.83 -2.12 -9.73
C VAL A 177 -27.79 -0.92 -8.79
N GLN A 178 -27.73 -1.19 -7.49
CA GLN A 178 -27.19 -0.22 -6.55
C GLN A 178 -25.69 -0.18 -6.78
N THR A 179 -25.24 0.77 -7.61
CA THR A 179 -23.82 1.06 -7.81
C THR A 179 -23.25 1.67 -6.52
N GLN A 180 -22.75 0.82 -5.63
CA GLN A 180 -21.69 1.23 -4.71
C GLN A 180 -20.47 1.58 -5.56
N SER A 181 -20.07 2.84 -5.54
CA SER A 181 -18.94 3.39 -6.29
C SER A 181 -17.64 2.80 -5.76
N THR A 182 -17.24 1.63 -6.26
CA THR A 182 -15.85 1.20 -6.20
C THR A 182 -15.06 2.15 -7.10
N VAL A 183 -14.20 2.98 -6.50
CA VAL A 183 -13.28 3.84 -7.25
C VAL A 183 -12.42 2.92 -8.09
N SER A 184 -12.39 3.16 -9.40
CA SER A 184 -11.68 2.29 -10.31
C SER A 184 -10.17 2.46 -10.21
N LYS A 185 -9.44 1.41 -10.58
CA LYS A 185 -7.97 1.39 -10.56
C LYS A 185 -7.32 2.60 -11.25
N PRO A 186 -7.77 3.09 -12.42
CA PRO A 186 -7.23 4.32 -13.01
C PRO A 186 -7.40 5.56 -12.13
N THR A 187 -8.58 5.72 -11.52
CA THR A 187 -8.90 6.84 -10.63
C THR A 187 -8.05 6.81 -9.37
N GLU A 188 -7.96 5.64 -8.75
CA GLU A 188 -7.13 5.38 -7.57
C GLU A 188 -5.66 5.71 -7.83
N MET A 189 -5.11 5.22 -8.95
CA MET A 189 -3.70 5.43 -9.29
C MET A 189 -3.36 6.90 -9.56
N VAL A 190 -4.26 7.65 -10.20
CA VAL A 190 -4.06 9.10 -10.39
C VAL A 190 -4.03 9.81 -9.04
N GLN A 191 -4.95 9.49 -8.12
CA GLN A 191 -5.00 10.11 -6.80
C GLN A 191 -3.74 9.79 -5.96
N TYR A 192 -3.29 8.54 -5.98
CA TYR A 192 -2.06 8.11 -5.30
C TYR A 192 -0.84 8.88 -5.82
N LEU A 193 -0.64 8.88 -7.15
CA LEU A 193 0.51 9.56 -7.75
C LEU A 193 0.44 11.08 -7.50
N PHE A 194 -0.74 11.67 -7.56
CA PHE A 194 -0.92 13.09 -7.25
C PHE A 194 -0.55 13.41 -5.80
N GLY A 195 -0.84 12.52 -4.84
CA GLY A 195 -0.39 12.65 -3.45
C GLY A 195 1.14 12.63 -3.28
N GLU A 196 1.84 11.89 -4.14
CA GLU A 196 3.30 11.79 -4.17
C GLU A 196 3.99 12.95 -4.90
N ALA A 197 3.27 13.62 -5.80
CA ALA A 197 3.77 14.76 -6.56
C ALA A 197 3.99 16.01 -5.68
N SER A 198 5.02 16.77 -6.02
CA SER A 198 5.25 18.16 -5.59
C SER A 198 4.18 19.10 -6.16
N SER A 199 4.09 20.31 -5.60
CA SER A 199 3.11 21.32 -6.05
C SER A 199 3.24 21.65 -7.54
N ALA A 200 4.47 21.70 -8.08
CA ALA A 200 4.70 22.01 -9.48
C ALA A 200 4.22 20.88 -10.40
N GLU A 201 4.52 19.63 -10.04
CA GLU A 201 4.12 18.42 -10.78
C GLU A 201 2.60 18.22 -10.76
N ARG A 202 1.95 18.48 -9.61
CA ARG A 202 0.48 18.46 -9.48
C ARG A 202 -0.18 19.44 -10.43
N GLN A 203 0.35 20.66 -10.50
CA GLN A 203 -0.22 21.72 -11.32
C GLN A 203 0.03 21.46 -12.81
N GLU A 204 1.19 20.93 -13.18
CA GLU A 204 1.49 20.47 -14.54
C GLU A 204 0.49 19.42 -15.01
N PHE A 205 0.25 18.39 -14.19
CA PHE A 205 -0.74 17.35 -14.49
C PHE A 205 -2.16 17.89 -14.56
N ALA A 206 -2.60 18.68 -13.56
CA ALA A 206 -3.95 19.20 -13.50
C ALA A 206 -4.29 20.03 -14.75
N ASN A 207 -3.41 20.95 -15.15
CA ASN A 207 -3.57 21.77 -16.36
C ASN A 207 -3.75 20.92 -17.63
N TRP A 208 -2.91 19.89 -17.78
CA TRP A 208 -3.02 18.98 -18.91
C TRP A 208 -4.30 18.13 -18.86
N ALA A 209 -4.68 17.62 -17.69
CA ALA A 209 -5.88 16.81 -17.51
C ALA A 209 -7.16 17.60 -17.86
N PHE A 210 -7.26 18.86 -17.42
CA PHE A 210 -8.40 19.74 -17.78
C PHE A 210 -8.48 20.03 -19.28
N THR A 211 -7.33 20.15 -19.96
CA THR A 211 -7.27 20.30 -21.42
C THR A 211 -7.77 19.03 -22.13
N ASN A 212 -7.56 17.86 -21.52
CA ASN A 212 -7.94 16.54 -22.03
C ASN A 212 -9.18 15.96 -21.32
N ARG A 213 -10.17 16.81 -20.99
CA ARG A 213 -11.32 16.42 -20.15
C ARG A 213 -12.25 15.37 -20.75
N ALA A 214 -12.38 15.35 -22.07
CA ALA A 214 -13.29 14.44 -22.76
C ALA A 214 -12.56 13.19 -23.26
N GLU A 215 -11.36 13.39 -23.81
CA GLU A 215 -10.48 12.35 -24.33
C GLU A 215 -9.05 12.89 -24.39
N VAL A 216 -8.06 12.00 -24.37
CA VAL A 216 -6.64 12.38 -24.47
C VAL A 216 -6.28 12.59 -25.93
N ALA A 217 -6.49 13.82 -26.42
CA ALA A 217 -6.15 14.21 -27.79
C ALA A 217 -4.68 14.63 -27.94
N GLN A 218 -4.07 15.15 -26.85
CA GLN A 218 -2.66 15.51 -26.81
C GLN A 218 -1.94 14.71 -25.73
N PRO A 219 -0.90 13.93 -26.07
CA PRO A 219 -0.14 13.20 -25.06
C PRO A 219 0.54 14.20 -24.11
N MET A 220 0.70 13.80 -22.85
CA MET A 220 1.49 14.56 -21.89
C MET A 220 2.95 14.56 -22.36
N VAL A 221 3.53 15.75 -22.55
CA VAL A 221 4.95 15.92 -22.86
C VAL A 221 5.60 16.55 -21.65
N THR A 222 6.34 15.75 -20.90
CA THR A 222 7.01 16.17 -19.67
C THR A 222 8.34 15.43 -19.52
N GLN A 223 9.28 16.03 -18.79
CA GLN A 223 10.49 15.35 -18.34
C GLN A 223 10.28 14.67 -16.98
N ASN A 224 9.13 14.89 -16.34
CA ASN A 224 8.84 14.38 -15.03
C ASN A 224 8.16 13.01 -15.09
N LYS A 225 8.85 11.98 -14.57
CA LYS A 225 8.37 10.61 -14.68
C LYS A 225 7.06 10.35 -13.95
N LEU A 226 6.84 11.04 -12.83
CA LEU A 226 5.64 10.91 -12.01
C LEU A 226 4.43 11.53 -12.72
N VAL A 227 4.62 12.69 -13.34
CA VAL A 227 3.60 13.37 -14.17
C VAL A 227 3.23 12.54 -15.42
N GLU A 228 4.21 11.94 -16.07
CA GLU A 228 4.00 11.00 -17.19
C GLU A 228 3.12 9.81 -16.74
N MET A 229 3.42 9.22 -15.58
CA MET A 229 2.65 8.12 -15.02
C MET A 229 1.19 8.51 -14.68
N MET A 230 0.97 9.72 -14.14
CA MET A 230 -0.40 10.22 -13.90
C MET A 230 -1.18 10.34 -15.21
N ALA A 231 -0.55 10.85 -16.27
CA ALA A 231 -1.16 10.97 -17.59
C ALA A 231 -1.51 9.60 -18.21
N ASP A 232 -0.66 8.58 -18.02
CA ASP A 232 -0.92 7.22 -18.48
C ASP A 232 -2.12 6.58 -17.79
N TRP A 233 -2.26 6.77 -16.48
CA TRP A 233 -3.42 6.29 -15.73
C TRP A 233 -4.68 7.04 -16.10
N TYR A 234 -4.60 8.36 -16.23
CA TYR A 234 -5.71 9.18 -16.72
C TYR A 234 -6.16 8.77 -18.12
N LYS A 235 -5.23 8.40 -19.02
CA LYS A 235 -5.57 7.91 -20.37
C LYS A 235 -6.38 6.62 -20.33
N LYS A 236 -6.05 5.70 -19.40
CA LYS A 236 -6.74 4.41 -19.20
C LYS A 236 -8.13 4.58 -18.59
N ALA A 237 -8.40 5.71 -17.95
CA ALA A 237 -9.69 6.00 -17.37
C ALA A 237 -10.76 6.19 -18.48
N ASP A 238 -11.96 5.68 -18.23
CA ASP A 238 -13.12 5.94 -19.08
C ASP A 238 -13.64 7.38 -18.90
N LYS A 239 -14.69 7.75 -19.62
CA LYS A 239 -15.23 9.11 -19.59
C LYS A 239 -15.83 9.51 -18.23
N ALA A 240 -16.48 8.59 -17.53
CA ALA A 240 -17.08 8.86 -16.22
C ALA A 240 -16.00 8.95 -15.14
N GLU A 241 -14.98 8.11 -15.23
CA GLU A 241 -13.80 8.12 -14.36
C GLU A 241 -13.00 9.41 -14.56
N LYS A 242 -12.75 9.83 -15.80
CA LYS A 242 -12.10 11.12 -16.11
C LYS A 242 -12.85 12.29 -15.47
N ALA A 243 -14.18 12.34 -15.61
CA ALA A 243 -14.98 13.38 -14.99
C ALA A 243 -14.86 13.37 -13.44
N SER A 244 -14.80 12.19 -12.85
CA SER A 244 -14.61 12.01 -11.40
C SER A 244 -13.22 12.48 -10.95
N ILE A 245 -12.16 12.11 -11.69
CA ILE A 245 -10.79 12.56 -11.46
C ILE A 245 -10.71 14.09 -11.53
N LEU A 246 -11.30 14.71 -12.56
CA LEU A 246 -11.28 16.18 -12.72
C LEU A 246 -12.05 16.89 -11.61
N SER A 247 -13.23 16.37 -11.22
CA SER A 247 -13.98 16.93 -10.11
C SER A 247 -13.20 16.85 -8.81
N TRP A 248 -12.48 15.74 -8.60
CA TRP A 248 -11.59 15.59 -7.46
C TRP A 248 -10.42 16.57 -7.52
N LEU A 249 -9.77 16.76 -8.67
CA LEU A 249 -8.68 17.73 -8.82
C LEU A 249 -9.08 19.16 -8.44
N ILE A 250 -10.30 19.60 -8.78
CA ILE A 250 -10.83 20.92 -8.37
C ILE A 250 -10.92 21.04 -6.84
N SER A 251 -11.19 19.93 -6.13
CA SER A 251 -11.23 19.92 -4.66
C SER A 251 -9.84 19.97 -4.00
N GLN A 252 -8.76 19.85 -4.79
CA GLN A 252 -7.38 19.87 -4.30
C GLN A 252 -6.70 21.25 -4.45
N GLU A 253 -7.35 22.23 -5.11
CA GLU A 253 -6.87 23.62 -5.22
C GLU A 253 -7.12 24.45 -3.96
#